data_AF-A0A933JF97-F1
#
_entry.id   AF-A0A933JF97-F1
#
_cell.length_a   1.000
_cell.length_b   1.000
_cell.length_c   1.000
_cell.angle_alpha   90.00
_cell.angle_beta   90.00
_cell.angle_gamma   90.00
#
_symmetry.space_group_name_H-M   'P 1'
#
loop_
_entity.id
_entity.type
_entity.pdbx_description
1 polymer ?
#
loop_
_entity_poly.entity_id
_entity_poly.type
_entity_poly.pdbx_seq_one_letter_code
_entity_poly.pdbx_strand_id
1 'polypeptide(L)'
;MNEGRNGEGIPDFPSQDNIQEILHKVIIAHQQALALLQQTETAYGRLVPHQLLNLLEAKSIVDVKLGDQVERKMTIMFSDIRDFTPLSESMTPAENFEFINSYLSQMEPVISRHHGIIDKYIGDAIMALFEKGADEAVSGAIAMLERLSYYNAGRERAGYAPVQIGIGLNTGVVMIGTVGGINRMDSTVIGDAVNLTARLEEATKTYHAPLIISQNTLYDLADPGKYDIRFLDRIRVKGKSQPLSVYEVFDNNPEELRDSKRQSLAMFEKAVAYYHMQDIAKAVPLLKQCIAIAPEDYPSLIYLERCHEFQTSGQHHGTGELQTVLSWKEGQHTGLPEVDNANRILMYHINTLTAKIEQNECRDFADIFPFLRQHAQHLFPIEESLMRQHAYQFADGHIQEHRRFVQNLSELEKMAANKTEDPRLLAFRTQLLLLDWFASHATKADRHFSRFTQNSKAR
;
A
#
# COMPACT_ATOMS: atom_id res chain seq x y z
N MET A 1 -60.75 39.55 65.17
CA MET A 1 -59.41 38.98 65.41
C MET A 1 -59.57 37.47 65.39
N ASN A 2 -59.06 36.67 64.46
CA ASN A 2 -58.11 36.81 63.37
C ASN A 2 -58.60 35.86 62.26
N GLU A 3 -58.84 36.37 61.06
CA GLU A 3 -57.96 36.24 59.88
C GLU A 3 -57.89 34.82 59.33
N GLY A 4 -58.39 34.69 58.11
CA GLY A 4 -58.51 33.45 57.37
C GLY A 4 -57.16 32.85 57.01
N ARG A 5 -57.07 31.53 57.15
CA ARG A 5 -56.19 30.74 56.30
C ARG A 5 -57.01 30.38 55.06
N ASN A 6 -56.72 31.09 53.98
CA ASN A 6 -57.08 30.65 52.63
C ASN A 6 -56.60 29.21 52.47
N GLY A 7 -57.54 28.29 52.23
CA GLY A 7 -57.19 26.97 51.74
C GLY A 7 -56.50 27.15 50.39
N GLU A 8 -55.19 26.94 50.35
CA GLU A 8 -54.51 26.68 49.08
C GLU A 8 -55.21 25.47 48.47
N GLY A 9 -55.92 25.70 47.37
CA GLY A 9 -56.60 24.64 46.64
C GLY A 9 -55.60 23.55 46.28
N ILE A 10 -55.98 22.30 46.56
CA ILE A 10 -55.28 21.12 46.03
C ILE A 10 -55.16 21.34 44.52
N PRO A 11 -53.96 21.28 43.92
CA PRO A 11 -53.83 21.43 42.47
C PRO A 11 -54.73 20.40 41.80
N ASP A 12 -55.60 20.87 40.91
CA ASP A 12 -56.53 20.01 40.17
C ASP A 12 -55.71 18.95 39.43
N PHE A 13 -55.87 17.67 39.79
CA PHE A 13 -55.13 16.60 39.13
C PHE A 13 -55.62 16.51 37.68
N PRO A 14 -54.73 16.46 36.69
CA PRO A 14 -55.15 16.40 35.29
C PRO A 14 -56.07 15.19 35.08
N SER A 15 -57.20 15.39 34.39
CA SER A 15 -58.10 14.31 33.98
C SER A 15 -57.33 13.23 33.21
N GLN A 16 -57.80 11.98 33.23
CA GLN A 16 -57.15 10.89 32.48
C GLN A 16 -56.98 11.23 30.98
N ASP A 17 -57.94 11.95 30.40
CA ASP A 17 -57.88 12.44 29.02
C ASP A 17 -56.75 13.47 28.82
N ASN A 18 -56.54 14.38 29.78
CA ASN A 18 -55.42 15.33 29.75
C ASN A 18 -54.07 14.63 29.90
N ILE A 19 -53.99 13.56 30.70
CA ILE A 19 -52.78 12.76 30.86
C ILE A 19 -52.44 12.02 29.56
N GLN A 20 -53.43 11.44 28.87
CA GLN A 20 -53.21 10.78 27.57
C GLN A 20 -52.78 11.77 26.50
N GLU A 21 -53.38 12.95 26.43
CA GLU A 21 -52.99 13.98 25.46
C GLU A 21 -51.55 14.47 25.70
N ILE A 22 -51.17 14.68 26.97
CA ILE A 22 -49.80 15.05 27.35
C ILE A 22 -48.82 13.93 26.99
N LEU A 23 -49.13 12.67 27.33
CA LEU A 23 -48.30 11.52 26.97
C LEU A 23 -48.12 11.41 25.46
N HIS A 24 -49.20 11.59 24.68
CA HIS A 24 -49.13 11.56 23.23
C HIS A 24 -48.23 12.66 22.66
N LYS A 25 -48.37 13.91 23.15
CA LYS A 25 -47.48 15.02 22.76
C LYS A 25 -46.02 14.76 23.14
N VAL A 26 -45.76 14.20 24.32
CA VAL A 26 -44.40 13.84 24.77
C VAL A 26 -43.81 12.73 23.89
N ILE A 27 -44.58 11.70 23.54
CA ILE A 27 -44.13 10.63 22.64
C ILE A 27 -43.78 11.18 21.26
N ILE A 28 -44.64 12.04 20.69
CA ILE A 28 -44.38 12.69 19.39
C ILE A 28 -43.12 13.54 19.46
N ALA A 29 -42.98 14.38 20.49
CA ALA A 29 -41.80 15.22 20.67
C ALA A 29 -40.52 14.37 20.84
N HIS A 30 -40.60 13.25 21.56
CA HIS A 30 -39.48 12.32 21.71
C HIS A 30 -39.11 11.65 20.39
N GLN A 31 -40.09 11.19 19.61
CA GLN A 31 -39.86 10.63 18.27
C GLN A 31 -39.23 11.64 17.32
N GLN A 32 -39.70 12.88 17.33
CA GLN A 32 -39.12 13.97 16.52
C GLN A 32 -37.68 14.28 16.95
N ALA A 33 -37.40 14.32 18.25
CA ALA A 33 -36.05 14.52 18.77
C ALA A 33 -35.11 13.38 18.36
N LEU A 34 -35.55 12.12 18.47
CA LEU A 34 -34.76 10.96 18.00
C LEU A 34 -34.50 11.00 16.50
N ALA A 35 -35.51 11.35 15.69
CA ALA A 35 -35.35 11.48 14.24
C ALA A 35 -34.34 12.59 13.88
N LEU A 36 -34.40 13.74 14.56
CA LEU A 36 -33.45 14.83 14.36
C LEU A 36 -32.03 14.43 14.77
N LEU A 37 -31.88 13.70 15.88
CA LEU A 37 -30.59 13.17 16.32
C LEU A 37 -30.01 12.21 15.28
N GLN A 38 -30.81 11.28 14.75
CA GLN A 38 -30.37 10.35 13.70
C GLN A 38 -29.98 11.08 12.40
N GLN A 39 -30.75 12.08 11.99
CA GLN A 39 -30.42 12.90 10.82
C GLN A 39 -29.11 13.68 11.02
N THR A 40 -28.94 14.24 12.21
CA THR A 40 -27.74 15.00 12.59
C THR A 40 -26.52 14.09 12.64
N GLU A 41 -26.64 12.91 13.25
CA GLU A 41 -25.60 11.87 13.27
C GLU A 41 -25.23 11.44 11.85
N THR A 42 -26.22 11.16 11.00
CA THR A 42 -25.98 10.80 9.60
C THR A 42 -25.27 11.92 8.84
N ALA A 43 -25.63 13.18 9.09
CA ALA A 43 -24.98 14.33 8.47
C ALA A 43 -23.52 14.48 8.93
N TYR A 44 -23.24 14.34 10.23
CA TYR A 44 -21.88 14.35 10.76
C TYR A 44 -21.05 13.16 10.30
N GLY A 45 -21.66 11.98 10.13
CA GLY A 45 -21.01 10.78 9.60
C GLY A 45 -20.48 10.92 8.17
N ARG A 46 -21.02 11.87 7.39
CA ARG A 46 -20.48 12.23 6.07
C ARG A 46 -19.19 13.05 6.15
N LEU A 47 -18.92 13.65 7.30
CA LEU A 47 -17.74 14.47 7.57
C LEU A 47 -16.70 13.73 8.43
N VAL A 48 -17.12 12.71 9.20
CA VAL A 48 -16.27 11.85 10.02
C VAL A 48 -16.57 10.39 9.68
N PRO A 49 -15.69 9.67 8.96
CA PRO A 49 -15.98 8.30 8.54
C PRO A 49 -16.20 7.37 9.73
N HIS A 50 -17.43 6.89 9.94
CA HIS A 50 -17.73 5.92 11.01
C HIS A 50 -16.89 4.64 10.90
N GLN A 51 -16.50 4.26 9.69
CA GLN A 51 -15.65 3.11 9.42
C GLN A 51 -14.27 3.24 10.09
N LEU A 52 -13.75 4.46 10.22
CA LEU A 52 -12.47 4.72 10.88
C LEU A 52 -12.59 4.57 12.41
N LEU A 53 -13.77 4.80 12.99
CA LEU A 53 -14.05 4.52 14.40
C LEU A 53 -14.07 3.02 14.69
N ASN A 54 -14.61 2.22 13.77
CA ASN A 54 -14.56 0.76 13.90
C ASN A 54 -13.12 0.25 13.90
N LEU A 55 -12.24 0.86 13.10
CA LEU A 55 -10.82 0.51 13.09
C LEU A 55 -10.17 0.78 14.45
N LEU A 56 -10.56 1.85 15.16
CA LEU A 56 -10.15 2.19 16.53
C LEU A 56 -10.75 1.27 17.62
N GLU A 57 -11.57 0.27 17.26
CA GLU A 57 -12.31 -0.60 18.19
C GLU A 57 -13.26 0.16 19.14
N ALA A 58 -13.60 1.41 18.79
CA ALA A 58 -14.52 2.22 19.57
C ALA A 58 -15.96 1.81 19.27
N LYS A 59 -16.77 1.61 20.33
CA LYS A 59 -18.19 1.26 20.19
C LYS A 59 -19.06 2.45 19.79
N SER A 60 -18.59 3.66 20.08
CA SER A 60 -19.24 4.91 19.72
C SER A 60 -18.22 6.05 19.62
N ILE A 61 -18.58 7.10 18.86
CA ILE A 61 -17.80 8.35 18.80
C ILE A 61 -17.62 9.00 20.18
N VAL A 62 -18.56 8.78 21.11
CA VAL A 62 -18.45 9.31 22.49
C VAL A 62 -17.37 8.62 23.31
N ASP A 63 -16.96 7.41 22.92
CA ASP A 63 -15.93 6.64 23.62
C ASP A 63 -14.52 7.03 23.17
N VAL A 64 -14.40 7.71 22.02
CA VAL A 64 -13.12 8.09 21.41
C VAL A 64 -12.50 9.26 22.17
N LYS A 65 -11.28 9.07 22.64
CA LYS A 65 -10.48 10.06 23.36
C LYS A 65 -9.28 10.49 22.53
N LEU A 66 -8.78 11.68 22.83
CA LEU A 66 -7.54 12.19 22.24
C LEU A 66 -6.38 11.27 22.60
N GLY A 67 -5.63 10.82 21.59
CA GLY A 67 -4.49 9.93 21.75
C GLY A 67 -4.84 8.44 21.75
N ASP A 68 -6.12 8.09 21.59
CA ASP A 68 -6.50 6.70 21.28
C ASP A 68 -5.83 6.30 19.97
N GLN A 69 -5.21 5.12 19.98
CA GLN A 69 -4.46 4.62 18.84
C GLN A 69 -4.43 3.11 18.81
N VAL A 70 -4.35 2.56 17.60
CA VAL A 70 -4.27 1.13 17.37
C VAL A 70 -3.41 0.83 16.14
N GLU A 71 -2.63 -0.24 16.22
CA GLU A 71 -1.86 -0.72 15.08
C GLU A 71 -2.68 -1.68 14.22
N ARG A 72 -2.58 -1.53 12.91
CA ARG A 72 -3.19 -2.42 11.92
C ARG A 72 -2.23 -2.67 10.77
N LYS A 73 -2.20 -3.90 10.25
CA LYS A 73 -1.61 -4.19 8.94
C LYS A 73 -2.70 -3.97 7.89
N MET A 74 -2.48 -3.05 6.96
CA MET A 74 -3.46 -2.69 5.92
C MET A 74 -2.76 -2.47 4.59
N THR A 75 -3.52 -2.52 3.49
CA THR A 75 -3.08 -1.95 2.22
C THR A 75 -3.56 -0.52 2.14
N ILE A 76 -2.64 0.41 1.92
CA ILE A 76 -2.92 1.83 1.73
C ILE A 76 -2.92 2.13 0.24
N MET A 77 -3.85 2.98 -0.17
CA MET A 77 -3.95 3.52 -1.52
C MET A 77 -3.83 5.03 -1.49
N PHE A 78 -2.99 5.56 -2.39
CA PHE A 78 -3.09 6.94 -2.85
C PHE A 78 -3.48 6.92 -4.32
N SER A 79 -4.40 7.81 -4.70
CA SER A 79 -4.68 8.09 -6.10
C SER A 79 -4.74 9.60 -6.31
N ASP A 80 -4.18 10.08 -7.43
CA ASP A 80 -4.17 11.50 -7.77
C ASP A 80 -4.48 11.73 -9.26
N ILE A 81 -5.08 12.86 -9.62
CA ILE A 81 -5.36 13.17 -11.03
C ILE A 81 -4.08 13.71 -11.68
N ARG A 82 -3.68 13.10 -12.80
CA ARG A 82 -2.51 13.55 -13.54
C ARG A 82 -2.75 14.94 -14.12
N ASP A 83 -1.75 15.79 -13.91
CA ASP A 83 -1.74 17.16 -14.41
C ASP A 83 -2.99 17.96 -13.99
N PHE A 84 -3.47 17.72 -12.77
CA PHE A 84 -4.61 18.43 -12.19
C PHE A 84 -4.37 19.92 -12.05
N THR A 85 -3.18 20.37 -11.64
CA THR A 85 -2.88 21.80 -11.48
C THR A 85 -3.15 22.57 -12.79
N PRO A 86 -2.53 22.22 -13.94
CA PRO A 86 -2.88 22.83 -15.24
C PRO A 86 -4.38 22.75 -15.59
N LEU A 87 -5.03 21.61 -15.30
CA LEU A 87 -6.45 21.44 -15.57
C LEU A 87 -7.30 22.43 -14.75
N SER A 88 -7.01 22.56 -13.45
CA SER A 88 -7.73 23.45 -12.53
C SER A 88 -7.53 24.93 -12.85
N GLU A 89 -6.36 25.33 -13.38
CA GLU A 89 -6.07 26.69 -13.81
C GLU A 89 -6.91 27.13 -15.01
N SER A 90 -7.43 26.17 -15.80
CA SER A 90 -8.33 26.43 -16.91
C SER A 90 -9.81 26.57 -16.51
N MET A 91 -10.14 26.30 -15.25
CA MET A 91 -11.51 26.29 -14.71
C MET A 91 -11.74 27.48 -13.78
N THR A 92 -12.98 27.96 -13.72
CA THR A 92 -13.40 28.81 -12.60
C THR A 92 -13.42 28.00 -11.30
N PRO A 93 -13.31 28.63 -10.11
CA PRO A 93 -13.39 27.91 -8.85
C PRO A 93 -14.65 27.05 -8.70
N ALA A 94 -15.80 27.53 -9.18
CA ALA A 94 -17.06 26.78 -9.14
C ALA A 94 -17.01 25.53 -10.03
N GLU A 95 -16.54 25.66 -11.27
CA GLU A 95 -16.35 24.52 -12.19
C GLU A 95 -15.35 23.50 -11.63
N ASN A 96 -14.27 23.96 -10.99
CA ASN A 96 -13.30 23.07 -10.34
C ASN A 96 -13.94 22.28 -9.18
N PHE A 97 -14.76 22.93 -8.34
CA PHE A 97 -15.51 22.25 -7.28
C PHE A 97 -16.51 21.23 -7.83
N GLU A 98 -17.24 21.58 -8.88
CA GLU A 98 -18.16 20.65 -9.56
C GLU A 98 -17.42 19.46 -10.18
N PHE A 99 -16.27 19.71 -10.80
CA PHE A 99 -15.42 18.68 -11.38
C PHE A 99 -14.91 17.70 -10.32
N ILE A 100 -14.34 18.19 -9.22
CA ILE A 100 -13.84 17.33 -8.12
C ILE A 100 -15.00 16.48 -7.59
N ASN A 101 -16.15 17.08 -7.26
CA ASN A 101 -17.29 16.33 -6.74
C ASN A 101 -17.82 15.30 -7.74
N SER A 102 -17.87 15.64 -9.04
CA SER A 102 -18.22 14.72 -10.11
C SER A 102 -17.25 13.54 -10.17
N TYR A 103 -15.94 13.80 -10.16
CA TYR A 103 -14.91 12.76 -10.15
C TYR A 103 -15.00 11.86 -8.91
N LEU A 104 -15.06 12.44 -7.71
CA LEU A 104 -15.16 11.68 -6.45
C LEU A 104 -16.43 10.83 -6.39
N SER A 105 -17.55 11.31 -6.93
CA SER A 105 -18.79 10.52 -7.04
C SER A 105 -18.66 9.26 -7.90
N GLN A 106 -17.65 9.20 -8.78
CA GLN A 106 -17.34 8.01 -9.57
C GLN A 106 -16.41 7.06 -8.82
N MET A 107 -15.45 7.59 -8.05
CA MET A 107 -14.41 6.80 -7.39
C MET A 107 -14.86 6.20 -6.06
N GLU A 108 -15.55 6.99 -5.22
CA GLU A 108 -15.96 6.56 -3.87
C GLU A 108 -16.78 5.26 -3.88
N PRO A 109 -17.81 5.09 -4.73
CA PRO A 109 -18.59 3.86 -4.73
C PRO A 109 -17.80 2.63 -5.18
N VAL A 110 -16.73 2.81 -5.96
CA VAL A 110 -15.85 1.71 -6.36
C VAL A 110 -15.00 1.29 -5.17
N ILE A 111 -14.34 2.25 -4.51
CA ILE A 111 -13.50 1.99 -3.32
C ILE A 111 -14.31 1.25 -2.25
N SER A 112 -15.51 1.74 -1.92
CA SER A 112 -16.35 1.11 -0.89
C SER A 112 -16.88 -0.28 -1.28
N ARG A 113 -17.17 -0.53 -2.56
CA ARG A 113 -17.57 -1.88 -3.04
C ARG A 113 -16.47 -2.91 -2.88
N HIS A 114 -15.21 -2.47 -2.93
CA HIS A 114 -14.02 -3.28 -2.65
C HIS A 114 -13.55 -3.11 -1.19
N HIS A 115 -14.46 -2.79 -0.27
CA HIS A 115 -14.20 -2.71 1.17
C HIS A 115 -13.09 -1.72 1.57
N GLY A 116 -12.79 -0.75 0.71
CA GLY A 116 -11.90 0.36 1.01
C GLY A 116 -12.61 1.42 1.85
N ILE A 117 -11.88 1.98 2.80
CA ILE A 117 -12.31 3.08 3.66
C ILE A 117 -11.55 4.32 3.21
N ILE A 118 -12.27 5.34 2.74
CA ILE A 118 -11.65 6.63 2.40
C ILE A 118 -11.30 7.34 3.70
N ASP A 119 -10.00 7.54 3.93
CA ASP A 119 -9.49 8.26 5.09
C ASP A 119 -9.70 9.76 4.90
N LYS A 120 -9.25 10.29 3.76
CA LYS A 120 -9.43 11.70 3.40
C LYS A 120 -9.22 11.97 1.91
N TYR A 121 -9.74 13.13 1.49
CA TYR A 121 -9.41 13.77 0.22
C TYR A 121 -8.34 14.86 0.46
N ILE A 122 -7.34 14.94 -0.41
CA ILE A 122 -6.26 15.92 -0.35
C ILE A 122 -6.22 16.66 -1.68
N GLY A 123 -7.07 17.68 -1.83
CA GLY A 123 -7.34 18.28 -3.14
C GLY A 123 -8.11 17.28 -4.01
N ASP A 124 -7.52 16.91 -5.14
CA ASP A 124 -7.99 15.87 -6.06
C ASP A 124 -7.51 14.45 -5.72
N ALA A 125 -6.54 14.34 -4.79
CA ALA A 125 -6.03 13.07 -4.35
C ALA A 125 -6.99 12.36 -3.37
N ILE A 126 -7.04 11.04 -3.47
CA ILE A 126 -7.81 10.14 -2.59
C ILE A 126 -6.82 9.28 -1.79
N MET A 127 -6.95 9.30 -0.46
CA MET A 127 -6.29 8.33 0.41
C MET A 127 -7.32 7.34 0.93
N ALA A 128 -7.08 6.04 0.70
CA ALA A 128 -7.94 4.97 1.18
C ALA A 128 -7.17 3.83 1.86
N LEU A 129 -7.86 3.09 2.71
CA LEU A 129 -7.32 2.00 3.52
C LEU A 129 -8.14 0.74 3.28
N PHE A 130 -7.45 -0.39 3.09
CA PHE A 130 -8.06 -1.70 2.87
C PHE A 130 -7.64 -2.64 3.99
N GLU A 131 -8.56 -2.89 4.92
CA GLU A 131 -8.34 -3.80 6.06
C GLU A 131 -8.30 -5.26 5.62
N LYS A 132 -9.07 -5.62 4.60
CA LYS A 132 -9.14 -6.97 4.03
C LYS A 132 -7.88 -7.37 3.23
N GLY A 133 -6.89 -6.49 3.11
CA GLY A 133 -5.58 -6.79 2.55
C GLY A 133 -5.43 -6.44 1.06
N ALA A 134 -4.35 -6.96 0.46
CA ALA A 134 -3.87 -6.56 -0.87
C ALA A 134 -4.84 -6.90 -2.01
N ASP A 135 -5.57 -8.02 -1.92
CA ASP A 135 -6.45 -8.48 -3.00
C ASP A 135 -7.60 -7.50 -3.28
N GLU A 136 -8.24 -6.98 -2.23
CA GLU A 136 -9.31 -5.98 -2.33
C GLU A 136 -8.78 -4.63 -2.85
N ALA A 137 -7.58 -4.24 -2.42
CA ALA A 137 -6.96 -3.00 -2.87
C ALA A 137 -6.58 -3.04 -4.35
N VAL A 138 -5.94 -4.13 -4.81
CA VAL A 138 -5.55 -4.29 -6.21
C VAL A 138 -6.77 -4.38 -7.11
N SER A 139 -7.75 -5.22 -6.76
CA SER A 139 -9.00 -5.32 -7.54
C SER A 139 -9.80 -4.02 -7.54
N GLY A 140 -9.85 -3.30 -6.41
CA GLY A 140 -10.50 -1.99 -6.31
C GLY A 140 -9.81 -0.93 -7.16
N ALA A 141 -8.47 -0.90 -7.17
CA ALA A 141 -7.70 0.01 -8.02
C ALA A 141 -7.90 -0.27 -9.52
N ILE A 142 -7.94 -1.54 -9.93
CA ILE A 142 -8.27 -1.92 -11.32
C ILE A 142 -9.69 -1.42 -11.65
N ALA A 143 -10.67 -1.69 -10.79
CA ALA A 143 -12.06 -1.25 -11.00
C ALA A 143 -12.21 0.29 -11.02
N MET A 144 -11.37 1.02 -10.27
CA MET A 144 -11.35 2.49 -10.31
C MET A 144 -10.90 2.98 -11.68
N LEU A 145 -9.85 2.38 -12.25
CA LEU A 145 -9.36 2.74 -13.57
C LEU A 145 -10.37 2.38 -14.67
N GLU A 146 -11.06 1.24 -14.56
CA GLU A 146 -12.16 0.88 -15.46
C GLU A 146 -13.31 1.90 -15.37
N ARG A 147 -13.67 2.31 -14.14
CA ARG A 147 -14.70 3.33 -13.91
C ARG A 147 -14.30 4.68 -14.47
N LEU A 148 -13.02 5.04 -14.38
CA LEU A 148 -12.47 6.25 -14.97
C LEU A 148 -12.61 6.24 -16.50
N SER A 149 -12.33 5.11 -17.17
CA SER A 149 -12.55 4.96 -18.61
C SER A 149 -14.00 5.23 -19.00
N TYR A 150 -14.97 4.70 -18.23
CA TYR A 150 -16.38 5.00 -18.45
C TYR A 150 -16.72 6.48 -18.23
N TYR A 151 -16.18 7.08 -17.17
CA TYR A 151 -16.37 8.50 -16.87
C TYR A 151 -15.82 9.39 -17.99
N ASN A 152 -14.63 9.07 -18.52
CA ASN A 152 -14.00 9.78 -19.63
C ASN A 152 -14.84 9.72 -20.91
N ALA A 153 -15.44 8.58 -21.25
CA ALA A 153 -16.37 8.50 -22.39
C ALA A 153 -17.62 9.42 -22.21
N GLY A 154 -18.03 9.70 -20.97
CA GLY A 154 -19.03 10.71 -20.66
C GLY A 154 -18.51 12.14 -20.86
N ARG A 155 -17.30 12.43 -20.35
CA ARG A 155 -16.63 13.73 -20.48
C ARG A 155 -16.42 14.13 -21.93
N GLU A 156 -15.91 13.21 -22.75
CA GLU A 156 -15.66 13.45 -24.17
C GLU A 156 -16.95 13.80 -24.93
N ARG A 157 -18.05 13.09 -24.66
CA ARG A 157 -19.37 13.41 -25.24
C ARG A 157 -19.90 14.79 -24.83
N ALA A 158 -19.49 15.27 -23.67
CA ALA A 158 -19.81 16.61 -23.16
C ALA A 158 -18.79 17.68 -23.60
N GLY A 159 -17.78 17.33 -24.41
CA GLY A 159 -16.76 18.26 -24.91
C GLY A 159 -15.62 18.55 -23.94
N TYR A 160 -15.51 17.79 -22.84
CA TYR A 160 -14.40 17.90 -21.88
C TYR A 160 -13.28 16.92 -22.21
N ALA A 161 -12.03 17.32 -21.94
CA ALA A 161 -10.89 16.42 -22.05
C ALA A 161 -10.99 15.24 -21.06
N PRO A 162 -10.56 14.03 -21.46
CA PRO A 162 -10.43 12.90 -20.55
C PRO A 162 -9.38 13.20 -19.48
N VAL A 163 -9.52 12.59 -18.32
CA VAL A 163 -8.57 12.71 -17.21
C VAL A 163 -7.89 11.37 -16.96
N GLN A 164 -6.66 11.42 -16.46
CA GLN A 164 -5.90 10.23 -16.06
C GLN A 164 -5.65 10.28 -14.57
N ILE A 165 -5.49 9.12 -13.94
CA ILE A 165 -5.11 9.03 -12.53
C ILE A 165 -3.88 8.15 -12.37
N GLY A 166 -3.06 8.49 -11.38
CA GLY A 166 -2.07 7.59 -10.79
C GLY A 166 -2.69 6.87 -9.60
N ILE A 167 -2.37 5.59 -9.39
CA ILE A 167 -2.71 4.84 -8.19
C ILE A 167 -1.45 4.13 -7.67
N GLY A 168 -1.08 4.41 -6.42
CA GLY A 168 -0.03 3.73 -5.68
C GLY A 168 -0.60 2.86 -4.55
N LEU A 169 -0.18 1.60 -4.44
CA LEU A 169 -0.57 0.70 -3.37
C LEU A 169 0.62 0.16 -2.58
N ASN A 170 0.55 0.23 -1.26
CA ASN A 170 1.53 -0.43 -0.39
C ASN A 170 0.89 -1.07 0.84
N THR A 171 1.32 -2.30 1.15
CA THR A 171 0.93 -3.02 2.36
C THR A 171 1.95 -2.80 3.49
N GLY A 172 1.45 -2.55 4.69
CA GLY A 172 2.30 -2.46 5.88
C GLY A 172 1.54 -2.16 7.16
N VAL A 173 2.26 -2.19 8.28
CA VAL A 173 1.72 -1.78 9.58
C VAL A 173 1.60 -0.26 9.64
N VAL A 174 0.44 0.22 10.05
CA VAL A 174 0.11 1.62 10.29
C VAL A 174 -0.46 1.81 11.69
N MET A 175 -0.27 3.00 12.24
CA MET A 175 -0.93 3.45 13.46
C MET A 175 -2.13 4.30 13.08
N ILE A 176 -3.33 3.86 13.44
CA ILE A 176 -4.56 4.64 13.30
C ILE A 176 -4.82 5.27 14.66
N GLY A 177 -5.09 6.57 14.72
CA GLY A 177 -5.32 7.23 15.99
C GLY A 177 -6.02 8.57 15.88
N THR A 178 -6.27 9.18 17.02
CA THR A 178 -6.77 10.55 17.12
C THR A 178 -5.66 11.51 17.54
N VAL A 179 -5.54 12.60 16.80
CA VAL A 179 -4.57 13.67 17.07
C VAL A 179 -5.27 15.02 17.09
N GLY A 180 -4.68 16.01 17.76
CA GLY A 180 -5.22 17.37 17.82
C GLY A 180 -5.26 17.92 19.24
N GLY A 181 -6.22 18.81 19.48
CA GLY A 181 -6.44 19.46 20.78
C GLY A 181 -7.83 19.16 21.33
N ILE A 182 -8.08 19.58 22.57
CA ILE A 182 -9.33 19.30 23.31
C ILE A 182 -10.59 19.69 22.51
N ASN A 183 -10.53 20.75 21.72
CA ASN A 183 -11.67 21.28 20.96
C ASN A 183 -11.70 20.84 19.48
N ARG A 184 -10.66 20.17 18.99
CA ARG A 184 -10.57 19.70 17.60
C ARG A 184 -9.67 18.47 17.52
N MET A 185 -10.31 17.32 17.38
CA MET A 185 -9.65 16.04 17.11
C MET A 185 -9.80 15.71 15.62
N ASP A 186 -8.78 15.08 15.07
CA ASP A 186 -8.78 14.51 13.73
C ASP A 186 -8.33 13.07 13.83
N SER A 187 -8.95 12.19 13.06
CA SER A 187 -8.45 10.83 12.93
C SER A 187 -7.40 10.79 11.83
N THR A 188 -6.32 10.08 12.09
CA THR A 188 -5.17 10.05 11.20
C THR A 188 -4.57 8.68 11.16
N VAL A 189 -3.97 8.37 10.02
CA VAL A 189 -3.14 7.19 9.83
C VAL A 189 -1.70 7.64 9.68
N ILE A 190 -0.85 7.16 10.58
CA ILE A 190 0.56 7.50 10.61
C ILE A 190 1.37 6.22 10.43
N GLY A 191 2.37 6.28 9.56
CA GLY A 191 3.31 5.19 9.42
C GLY A 191 4.20 5.37 8.20
N ASP A 192 5.32 4.65 8.23
CA ASP A 192 6.22 4.57 7.08
C ASP A 192 5.53 4.04 5.82
N ALA A 193 4.53 3.17 6.00
CA ALA A 193 3.73 2.61 4.91
C ALA A 193 2.91 3.69 4.18
N VAL A 194 2.38 4.70 4.89
CA VAL A 194 1.61 5.81 4.28
C VAL A 194 2.51 6.64 3.37
N ASN A 195 3.66 7.09 3.89
CA ASN A 195 4.62 7.89 3.13
C ASN A 195 5.15 7.16 1.89
N LEU A 196 5.40 5.86 2.02
CA LEU A 196 5.81 5.02 0.89
C LEU A 196 4.71 4.95 -0.18
N THR A 197 3.45 4.78 0.21
CA THR A 197 2.32 4.70 -0.73
C THR A 197 2.20 5.96 -1.57
N ALA A 198 2.29 7.14 -0.95
CA ALA A 198 2.25 8.41 -1.68
C ALA A 198 3.39 8.53 -2.72
N ARG A 199 4.56 7.95 -2.44
CA ARG A 199 5.67 7.92 -3.42
C ARG A 199 5.46 6.93 -4.56
N LEU A 200 4.71 5.85 -4.32
CA LEU A 200 4.35 4.92 -5.39
C LEU A 200 3.37 5.58 -6.35
N GLU A 201 2.40 6.32 -5.81
CA GLU A 201 1.49 7.13 -6.61
C GLU A 201 2.29 8.13 -7.45
N GLU A 202 3.20 8.91 -6.86
CA GLU A 202 4.05 9.86 -7.60
C GLU A 202 4.87 9.17 -8.71
N ALA A 203 5.38 7.96 -8.45
CA ALA A 203 6.14 7.17 -9.43
C ALA A 203 5.30 6.75 -10.65
N THR A 204 3.96 6.71 -10.54
CA THR A 204 3.07 6.39 -11.67
C THR A 204 3.27 7.36 -12.84
N LYS A 205 3.59 8.63 -12.54
CA LYS A 205 3.88 9.65 -13.55
C LYS A 205 5.17 9.32 -14.30
N THR A 206 6.23 8.98 -13.58
CA THR A 206 7.54 8.65 -14.18
C THR A 206 7.44 7.44 -15.11
N TYR A 207 6.78 6.36 -14.67
CA TYR A 207 6.69 5.12 -15.47
C TYR A 207 5.52 5.10 -16.44
N HIS A 208 4.68 6.14 -16.45
CA HIS A 208 3.40 6.18 -17.17
C HIS A 208 2.46 5.00 -16.85
N ALA A 209 2.70 4.28 -15.75
CA ALA A 209 1.91 3.16 -15.28
C ALA A 209 0.75 3.65 -14.41
N PRO A 210 -0.53 3.42 -14.75
CA PRO A 210 -1.66 3.92 -13.96
C PRO A 210 -1.77 3.30 -12.57
N LEU A 211 -1.26 2.07 -12.38
CA LEU A 211 -1.28 1.36 -11.11
C LEU A 211 0.10 0.79 -10.80
N ILE A 212 0.69 1.25 -9.70
CA ILE A 212 1.95 0.74 -9.15
C ILE A 212 1.71 0.16 -7.75
N ILE A 213 2.25 -1.04 -7.52
CA ILE A 213 2.22 -1.70 -6.23
C ILE A 213 3.65 -1.91 -5.70
N SER A 214 3.82 -1.89 -4.38
CA SER A 214 5.07 -2.32 -3.77
C SER A 214 5.24 -3.83 -3.77
N GLN A 215 6.49 -4.29 -3.57
CA GLN A 215 6.79 -5.68 -3.24
C GLN A 215 5.96 -6.20 -2.06
N ASN A 216 5.66 -5.36 -1.06
CA ASN A 216 4.89 -5.78 0.11
C ASN A 216 3.46 -6.14 -0.29
N THR A 217 2.83 -5.32 -1.13
CA THR A 217 1.51 -5.62 -1.68
C THR A 217 1.56 -6.87 -2.55
N LEU A 218 2.55 -6.98 -3.44
CA LEU A 218 2.74 -8.18 -4.26
C LEU A 218 2.81 -9.45 -3.39
N TYR A 219 3.63 -9.42 -2.32
CA TYR A 219 3.82 -10.55 -1.40
C TYR A 219 2.65 -10.82 -0.44
N ASP A 220 1.66 -9.92 -0.37
CA ASP A 220 0.47 -10.11 0.45
C ASP A 220 -0.74 -10.62 -0.37
N LEU A 221 -0.67 -10.60 -1.72
CA LEU A 221 -1.71 -11.15 -2.59
C LEU A 221 -1.86 -12.67 -2.45
N ALA A 222 -3.08 -13.17 -2.36
CA ALA A 222 -3.35 -14.61 -2.27
C ALA A 222 -2.91 -15.39 -3.52
N ASP A 223 -3.17 -14.83 -4.70
CA ASP A 223 -2.78 -15.38 -6.00
C ASP A 223 -2.32 -14.24 -6.92
N PRO A 224 -1.00 -13.98 -7.03
CA PRO A 224 -0.48 -12.97 -7.95
C PRO A 224 -0.64 -13.34 -9.42
N GLY A 225 -0.73 -14.64 -9.73
CA GLY A 225 -0.77 -15.14 -11.10
C GLY A 225 -2.07 -14.81 -11.84
N LYS A 226 -3.10 -14.36 -11.12
CA LYS A 226 -4.36 -13.88 -11.70
C LYS A 226 -4.25 -12.49 -12.34
N TYR A 227 -3.19 -11.74 -12.05
CA TYR A 227 -3.00 -10.36 -12.49
C TYR A 227 -1.83 -10.25 -13.46
N ASP A 228 -1.90 -9.26 -14.34
CA ASP A 228 -0.80 -8.90 -15.22
C ASP A 228 0.16 -7.98 -14.47
N ILE A 229 1.17 -8.58 -13.83
CA ILE A 229 2.15 -7.88 -12.99
C ILE A 229 3.54 -8.02 -13.58
N ARG A 230 4.31 -6.91 -13.60
CA ARG A 230 5.74 -6.95 -13.93
C ARG A 230 6.55 -6.00 -13.07
N PHE A 231 7.81 -6.35 -12.84
CA PHE A 231 8.77 -5.49 -12.14
C PHE A 231 9.05 -4.22 -12.94
N LEU A 232 9.02 -3.05 -12.29
CA LEU A 232 9.32 -1.76 -12.91
C LEU A 232 10.69 -1.22 -12.52
N ASP A 233 10.98 -1.12 -11.22
CA ASP A 233 12.25 -0.59 -10.72
C ASP A 233 12.38 -0.81 -9.19
N ARG A 234 13.48 -0.34 -8.61
CA ARG A 234 13.63 -0.13 -7.18
C ARG A 234 13.73 1.36 -6.86
N ILE A 235 12.72 1.90 -6.17
CA ILE A 235 12.67 3.33 -5.84
C ILE A 235 13.15 3.60 -4.41
N ARG A 236 13.84 4.71 -4.21
CA ARG A 236 14.27 5.19 -2.89
C ARG A 236 13.33 6.26 -2.38
N VAL A 237 12.80 6.08 -1.17
CA VAL A 237 12.04 7.12 -0.48
C VAL A 237 13.00 8.01 0.29
N LYS A 238 12.86 9.34 0.15
CA LYS A 238 13.64 10.33 0.90
C LYS A 238 13.56 10.03 2.41
N GLY A 239 14.70 9.91 3.07
CA GLY A 239 14.77 9.56 4.49
C GLY A 239 14.77 8.06 4.82
N LYS A 240 14.68 7.18 3.81
CA LYS A 240 14.86 5.72 3.98
C LYS A 240 16.22 5.27 3.47
N SER A 241 16.83 4.34 4.21
CA SER A 241 18.14 3.81 3.88
C SER A 241 18.11 2.82 2.71
N GLN A 242 17.00 2.08 2.52
CA GLN A 242 16.91 1.00 1.54
C GLN A 242 15.83 1.25 0.49
N PRO A 243 16.09 0.95 -0.80
CA PRO A 243 15.11 1.00 -1.87
C PRO A 243 14.09 -0.12 -1.77
N LEU A 244 12.92 0.12 -2.33
CA LEU A 244 11.85 -0.85 -2.42
C LEU A 244 11.56 -1.19 -3.86
N SER A 245 11.34 -2.46 -4.14
CA SER A 245 10.92 -2.94 -5.44
C SER A 245 9.47 -2.56 -5.70
N VAL A 246 9.20 -2.09 -6.91
CA VAL A 246 7.88 -1.63 -7.36
C VAL A 246 7.50 -2.32 -8.66
N TYR A 247 6.21 -2.57 -8.79
CA TYR A 247 5.65 -3.38 -9.86
C TYR A 247 4.48 -2.64 -10.48
N GLU A 248 4.34 -2.74 -11.80
CA GLU A 248 3.14 -2.30 -12.50
C GLU A 248 2.11 -3.42 -12.47
N VAL A 249 0.85 -3.05 -12.27
CA VAL A 249 -0.31 -3.90 -12.58
C VAL A 249 -1.00 -3.29 -13.79
N PHE A 250 -1.04 -4.01 -14.91
CA PHE A 250 -1.49 -3.46 -16.19
C PHE A 250 -2.77 -4.08 -16.74
N ASP A 251 -3.54 -4.76 -15.88
CA ASP A 251 -4.83 -5.37 -16.20
C ASP A 251 -5.83 -4.40 -16.86
N ASN A 252 -5.86 -3.12 -16.44
CA ASN A 252 -6.76 -2.11 -17.01
C ASN A 252 -6.27 -1.53 -18.35
N ASN A 253 -5.08 -1.90 -18.85
CA ASN A 253 -4.66 -1.40 -20.16
C ASN A 253 -5.64 -1.86 -21.27
N PRO A 254 -5.82 -1.04 -22.33
CA PRO A 254 -6.56 -1.48 -23.51
C PRO A 254 -6.05 -2.84 -23.99
N GLU A 255 -6.95 -3.68 -24.49
CA GLU A 255 -6.66 -5.08 -24.82
C GLU A 255 -5.41 -5.23 -25.72
N GLU A 256 -5.30 -4.40 -26.76
CA GLU A 256 -4.15 -4.38 -27.66
C GLU A 256 -2.83 -4.07 -26.94
N LEU A 257 -2.82 -3.08 -26.04
CA LEU A 257 -1.61 -2.72 -25.27
C LEU A 257 -1.27 -3.81 -24.25
N ARG A 258 -2.28 -4.37 -23.58
CA ARG A 258 -2.10 -5.45 -22.60
C ARG A 258 -1.53 -6.70 -23.26
N ASP A 259 -2.04 -7.08 -24.43
CA ASP A 259 -1.54 -8.24 -25.18
C ASP A 259 -0.13 -8.00 -25.73
N SER A 260 0.16 -6.79 -26.21
CA SER A 260 1.51 -6.39 -26.63
C SER A 260 2.51 -6.42 -25.47
N LYS A 261 2.11 -5.98 -24.28
CA LYS A 261 2.90 -6.10 -23.04
C LYS A 261 3.12 -7.55 -22.64
N ARG A 262 2.08 -8.42 -22.69
CA ARG A 262 2.21 -9.86 -22.42
C ARG A 262 3.18 -10.54 -23.40
N GLN A 263 3.10 -10.19 -24.68
CA GLN A 263 3.98 -10.72 -25.72
C GLN A 263 5.45 -10.32 -25.49
N SER A 264 5.70 -9.08 -25.04
CA SER A 264 7.06 -8.58 -24.79
C SER A 264 7.58 -8.88 -23.38
N LEU A 265 6.74 -9.30 -22.44
CA LEU A 265 7.05 -9.43 -21.01
C LEU A 265 8.35 -10.20 -20.73
N ALA A 266 8.49 -11.40 -21.28
CA ALA A 266 9.68 -12.22 -21.05
C ALA A 266 10.96 -11.58 -21.60
N MET A 267 10.87 -10.80 -22.69
CA MET A 267 12.00 -10.05 -23.24
C MET A 267 12.30 -8.82 -22.38
N PHE A 268 11.27 -8.11 -21.93
CA PHE A 268 11.39 -6.96 -21.06
C PHE A 268 12.09 -7.33 -19.75
N GLU A 269 11.64 -8.39 -19.07
CA GLU A 269 12.26 -8.85 -17.82
C GLU A 269 13.73 -9.24 -18.00
N LYS A 270 14.07 -9.90 -19.10
CA LYS A 270 15.48 -10.22 -19.45
C LYS A 270 16.30 -8.95 -19.69
N ALA A 271 15.73 -7.98 -20.39
CA ALA A 271 16.41 -6.73 -20.68
C ALA A 271 16.66 -5.90 -19.41
N VAL A 272 15.66 -5.84 -18.53
CA VAL A 272 15.75 -5.21 -17.21
C VAL A 272 16.81 -5.89 -16.35
N ALA A 273 16.82 -7.23 -16.31
CA ALA A 273 17.87 -7.97 -15.63
C ALA A 273 19.27 -7.66 -16.20
N TYR A 274 19.44 -7.64 -17.52
CA TYR A 274 20.71 -7.28 -18.13
C TYR A 274 21.14 -5.85 -17.82
N TYR A 275 20.22 -4.88 -17.84
CA TYR A 275 20.51 -3.50 -17.45
C TYR A 275 21.00 -3.41 -16.00
N HIS A 276 20.31 -4.08 -15.09
CA HIS A 276 20.66 -4.09 -13.67
C HIS A 276 21.95 -4.86 -13.37
N MET A 277 22.29 -5.85 -14.21
CA MET A 277 23.56 -6.58 -14.21
C MET A 277 24.65 -5.91 -15.05
N GLN A 278 24.43 -4.67 -15.50
CA GLN A 278 25.36 -3.85 -16.28
C GLN A 278 25.80 -4.46 -17.63
N ASP A 279 25.09 -5.46 -18.15
CA ASP A 279 25.28 -5.97 -19.52
C ASP A 279 24.39 -5.18 -20.50
N ILE A 280 24.75 -3.90 -20.69
CA ILE A 280 24.01 -2.98 -21.56
C ILE A 280 24.00 -3.47 -23.02
N ALA A 281 25.06 -4.15 -23.45
CA ALA A 281 25.18 -4.68 -24.80
C ALA A 281 24.07 -5.69 -25.12
N LYS A 282 23.63 -6.48 -24.13
CA LYS A 282 22.48 -7.38 -24.27
C LYS A 282 21.14 -6.74 -23.93
N ALA A 283 21.10 -5.74 -23.05
CA ALA A 283 19.85 -5.05 -22.69
C ALA A 283 19.25 -4.26 -23.87
N VAL A 284 20.07 -3.44 -24.54
CA VAL A 284 19.64 -2.55 -25.64
C VAL A 284 18.89 -3.26 -26.78
N PRO A 285 19.37 -4.37 -27.37
CA PRO A 285 18.66 -5.02 -28.45
C PRO A 285 17.30 -5.59 -28.01
N LEU A 286 17.19 -6.10 -26.78
CA LEU A 286 15.92 -6.60 -26.25
C LEU A 286 14.94 -5.46 -26.00
N LEU A 287 15.39 -4.32 -25.44
CA LEU A 287 14.54 -3.14 -25.23
C LEU A 287 14.00 -2.60 -26.56
N LYS A 288 14.84 -2.53 -27.59
CA LYS A 288 14.40 -2.14 -28.94
C LYS A 288 13.34 -3.08 -29.52
N GLN A 289 13.44 -4.39 -29.26
CA GLN A 289 12.41 -5.35 -29.66
C GLN A 289 11.12 -5.17 -28.85
N CYS A 290 11.21 -4.91 -27.55
CA CYS A 290 10.04 -4.60 -26.71
C CYS A 290 9.31 -3.36 -27.23
N ILE A 291 10.04 -2.29 -27.56
CA ILE A 291 9.47 -1.06 -28.13
C ILE A 291 8.85 -1.31 -29.52
N ALA A 292 9.43 -2.19 -30.33
CA ALA A 292 8.85 -2.54 -31.63
C ALA A 292 7.52 -3.31 -31.50
N ILE A 293 7.35 -4.11 -30.44
CA ILE A 293 6.13 -4.86 -30.14
C ILE A 293 5.10 -3.98 -29.45
N ALA A 294 5.53 -3.17 -28.48
CA ALA A 294 4.69 -2.30 -27.68
C ALA A 294 5.29 -0.88 -27.65
N PRO A 295 5.03 -0.05 -28.67
CA PRO A 295 5.62 1.30 -28.77
C PRO A 295 5.18 2.24 -27.64
N GLU A 296 3.98 2.02 -27.10
CA GLU A 296 3.42 2.78 -25.98
C GLU A 296 3.91 2.27 -24.61
N ASP A 297 4.78 1.25 -24.60
CA ASP A 297 5.35 0.71 -23.37
C ASP A 297 6.47 1.60 -22.82
N TYR A 298 6.08 2.61 -22.06
CA TYR A 298 7.00 3.64 -21.55
C TYR A 298 8.16 3.10 -20.69
N PRO A 299 7.97 2.09 -19.81
CA PRO A 299 9.08 1.46 -19.10
C PRO A 299 10.20 0.94 -20.03
N SER A 300 9.86 0.37 -21.19
CA SER A 300 10.87 -0.06 -22.18
C SER A 300 11.68 1.12 -22.73
N LEU A 301 11.04 2.28 -22.95
CA LEU A 301 11.71 3.51 -23.39
C LEU A 301 12.64 4.07 -22.31
N ILE A 302 12.17 4.12 -21.06
CA ILE A 302 12.98 4.58 -19.91
C ILE A 302 14.25 3.76 -19.78
N TYR A 303 14.15 2.42 -19.82
CA TYR A 303 15.32 1.56 -19.71
C TYR A 303 16.28 1.72 -20.89
N LEU A 304 15.77 2.00 -22.10
CA LEU A 304 16.62 2.25 -23.26
C LEU A 304 17.38 3.58 -23.14
N GLU A 305 16.71 4.63 -22.69
CA GLU A 305 17.34 5.92 -22.39
C GLU A 305 18.43 5.76 -21.32
N ARG A 306 18.12 5.09 -20.22
CA ARG A 306 19.08 4.78 -19.15
C ARG A 306 20.27 3.95 -19.62
N CYS A 307 20.08 3.04 -20.58
CA CYS A 307 21.19 2.31 -21.21
C CYS A 307 22.14 3.27 -21.95
N HIS A 308 21.60 4.24 -22.69
CA HIS A 308 22.37 5.24 -23.41
C HIS A 308 23.08 6.23 -22.47
N GLU A 309 22.40 6.67 -21.41
CA GLU A 309 23.02 7.48 -20.34
C GLU A 309 24.17 6.74 -19.66
N PHE A 310 24.00 5.45 -19.33
CA PHE A 310 25.07 4.64 -18.75
C PHE A 310 26.27 4.50 -19.71
N GLN A 311 26.03 4.30 -21.01
CA GLN A 311 27.11 4.22 -22.00
C GLN A 311 27.89 5.53 -22.16
N THR A 312 27.24 6.68 -21.95
CA THR A 312 27.85 8.00 -22.17
C THR A 312 28.50 8.56 -20.90
N SER A 313 27.86 8.40 -19.74
CA SER A 313 28.27 9.01 -18.48
C SER A 313 28.80 8.02 -17.45
N GLY A 314 28.57 6.72 -17.64
CA GLY A 314 28.78 5.69 -16.61
C GLY A 314 27.77 5.73 -15.48
N GLN A 315 26.80 6.66 -15.50
CA GLN A 315 25.79 6.80 -14.47
C GLN A 315 24.74 5.69 -14.59
N HIS A 316 24.56 4.92 -13.52
CA HIS A 316 23.54 3.88 -13.42
C HIS A 316 22.32 4.45 -12.68
N HIS A 317 21.15 4.37 -13.31
CA HIS A 317 19.89 4.87 -12.78
C HIS A 317 19.02 3.70 -12.30
N GLY A 318 18.35 3.87 -11.15
CA GLY A 318 17.63 2.76 -10.51
C GLY A 318 18.59 1.92 -9.67
N THR A 319 18.75 0.64 -9.97
CA THR A 319 19.46 -0.34 -9.13
C THR A 319 20.98 -0.19 -9.04
N GLY A 320 21.55 1.02 -9.13
CA GLY A 320 22.91 1.29 -8.67
C GLY A 320 23.14 0.82 -7.21
N GLU A 321 22.06 0.53 -6.47
CA GLU A 321 22.07 -0.04 -5.12
C GLU A 321 22.15 -1.57 -5.04
N LEU A 322 22.01 -2.33 -6.14
CA LEU A 322 22.36 -3.78 -6.14
C LEU A 322 23.85 -3.98 -5.81
N GLN A 323 24.69 -3.00 -6.17
CA GLN A 323 26.13 -2.97 -5.93
C GLN A 323 26.49 -2.33 -4.57
N THR A 324 25.51 -1.82 -3.82
CA THR A 324 25.78 -1.25 -2.50
C THR A 324 25.91 -2.37 -1.50
N VAL A 325 27.13 -2.52 -0.95
CA VAL A 325 27.39 -3.43 0.16
C VAL A 325 26.42 -3.10 1.30
N LEU A 326 25.56 -4.06 1.63
CA LEU A 326 24.65 -3.94 2.76
C LEU A 326 25.50 -3.82 4.03
N SER A 327 25.15 -2.85 4.86
CA SER A 327 25.78 -2.61 6.16
C SER A 327 24.74 -2.70 7.26
N TRP A 328 25.11 -3.37 8.35
CA TRP A 328 24.28 -3.48 9.54
C TRP A 328 24.46 -2.22 10.39
N LYS A 329 23.41 -1.40 10.47
CA LYS A 329 23.40 -0.14 11.22
C LYS A 329 22.86 -0.36 12.63
N GLU A 330 23.26 0.49 13.57
CA GLU A 330 22.84 0.43 14.97
C GLU A 330 21.30 0.43 15.12
N GLY A 331 20.59 1.19 14.28
CA GLY A 331 19.13 1.23 14.26
C GLY A 331 18.43 -0.02 13.69
N GLN A 332 19.15 -1.02 13.18
CA GLN A 332 18.60 -2.28 12.67
C GLN A 332 18.64 -3.42 13.70
N HIS A 333 19.23 -3.18 14.87
CA HIS A 333 19.24 -4.14 15.95
C HIS A 333 17.83 -4.41 16.50
N THR A 334 17.47 -5.68 16.53
CA THR A 334 16.26 -6.19 17.18
C THR A 334 16.50 -6.40 18.68
N GLY A 335 17.76 -6.53 19.12
CA GLY A 335 18.05 -6.82 20.53
C GLY A 335 17.65 -8.26 20.93
N LEU A 336 17.27 -9.10 19.97
CA LEU A 336 17.19 -10.55 20.10
C LEU A 336 18.47 -11.13 19.46
N PRO A 337 19.44 -11.64 20.26
CA PRO A 337 20.75 -12.03 19.73
C PRO A 337 20.69 -13.07 18.60
N GLU A 338 19.74 -13.99 18.66
CA GLU A 338 19.54 -15.05 17.68
C GLU A 338 19.10 -14.48 16.32
N VAL A 339 18.11 -13.58 16.33
CA VAL A 339 17.60 -12.89 15.14
C VAL A 339 18.64 -11.93 14.56
N ASP A 340 19.30 -11.14 15.40
CA ASP A 340 20.37 -10.22 14.98
C ASP A 340 21.54 -10.98 14.35
N ASN A 341 21.93 -12.12 14.92
CA ASN A 341 22.99 -12.96 14.37
C ASN A 341 22.58 -13.58 13.03
N ALA A 342 21.36 -14.11 12.93
CA ALA A 342 20.85 -14.68 11.69
C ALA A 342 20.79 -13.63 10.57
N ASN A 343 20.24 -12.44 10.84
CA ASN A 343 20.16 -11.37 9.86
C ASN A 343 21.54 -10.85 9.41
N ARG A 344 22.54 -10.84 10.31
CA ARG A 344 23.94 -10.53 9.95
C ARG A 344 24.56 -11.58 9.04
N ILE A 345 24.32 -12.86 9.33
CA ILE A 345 24.78 -13.97 8.48
C ILE A 345 24.11 -13.87 7.09
N LEU A 346 22.79 -13.66 7.03
CA LEU A 346 22.08 -13.47 5.77
C LEU A 346 22.65 -12.30 4.97
N MET A 347 22.87 -11.15 5.61
CA MET A 347 23.47 -9.97 4.98
C MET A 347 24.87 -10.25 4.41
N TYR A 348 25.72 -10.98 5.14
CA TYR A 348 27.05 -11.39 4.66
C TYR A 348 26.95 -12.24 3.38
N HIS A 349 26.01 -13.18 3.35
CA HIS A 349 25.77 -14.02 2.17
C HIS A 349 25.18 -13.24 1.00
N ILE A 350 24.29 -12.26 1.24
CA ILE A 350 23.80 -11.34 0.20
C ILE A 350 24.96 -10.54 -0.40
N ASN A 351 25.83 -9.97 0.44
CA ASN A 351 27.00 -9.22 -0.04
C ASN A 351 27.96 -10.11 -0.84
N THR A 352 28.16 -11.36 -0.40
CA THR A 352 29.01 -12.33 -1.11
C THR A 352 28.38 -12.73 -2.45
N LEU A 353 27.06 -12.90 -2.51
CA LEU A 353 26.33 -13.15 -3.75
C LEU A 353 26.51 -12.01 -4.74
N THR A 354 26.27 -10.77 -4.29
CA THR A 354 26.45 -9.56 -5.09
C THR A 354 27.87 -9.52 -5.68
N ALA A 355 28.90 -9.70 -4.85
CA ALA A 355 30.29 -9.70 -5.29
C ALA A 355 30.60 -10.83 -6.31
N LYS A 356 30.05 -12.04 -6.09
CA LYS A 356 30.21 -13.17 -7.03
C LYS A 356 29.51 -12.91 -8.36
N ILE A 357 28.31 -12.32 -8.34
CA ILE A 357 27.55 -11.94 -9.54
C ILE A 357 28.38 -10.98 -10.40
N GLU A 358 29.05 -10.01 -9.76
CA GLU A 358 29.93 -9.04 -10.42
C GLU A 358 31.21 -9.67 -10.98
N GLN A 359 31.82 -10.63 -10.27
CA GLN A 359 33.11 -11.21 -10.66
C GLN A 359 33.01 -12.37 -11.67
N ASN A 360 31.95 -13.19 -11.61
CA ASN A 360 31.86 -14.47 -12.35
C ASN A 360 30.76 -14.49 -13.44
N GLU A 361 30.35 -13.34 -13.99
CA GLU A 361 29.29 -13.26 -15.02
C GLU A 361 28.01 -14.03 -14.66
N CYS A 362 27.61 -14.08 -13.37
CA CYS A 362 26.42 -14.80 -12.90
C CYS A 362 26.45 -16.35 -13.06
N ARG A 363 27.62 -17.01 -13.17
CA ARG A 363 27.67 -18.47 -13.42
C ARG A 363 27.57 -19.36 -12.17
N ASP A 364 27.89 -18.83 -10.98
CA ASP A 364 28.00 -19.61 -9.73
C ASP A 364 27.07 -19.12 -8.60
N PHE A 365 25.98 -18.43 -8.93
CA PHE A 365 25.07 -17.88 -7.91
C PHE A 365 24.24 -18.99 -7.22
N ALA A 366 24.05 -20.15 -7.87
CA ALA A 366 23.21 -21.23 -7.38
C ALA A 366 23.69 -21.87 -6.06
N ASP A 367 24.98 -21.72 -5.73
CA ASP A 367 25.56 -22.18 -4.45
C ASP A 367 24.90 -21.51 -3.23
N ILE A 368 24.17 -20.41 -3.42
CA ILE A 368 23.46 -19.74 -2.34
C ILE A 368 22.19 -20.47 -1.90
N PHE A 369 21.54 -21.24 -2.78
CA PHE A 369 20.24 -21.87 -2.48
C PHE A 369 20.30 -22.84 -1.29
N PRO A 370 21.29 -23.74 -1.16
CA PRO A 370 21.42 -24.61 0.01
C PRO A 370 21.55 -23.82 1.32
N PHE A 371 22.34 -22.74 1.31
CA PHE A 371 22.49 -21.86 2.46
C PHE A 371 21.16 -21.18 2.83
N LEU A 372 20.47 -20.57 1.87
CA LEU A 372 19.20 -19.88 2.13
C LEU A 372 18.12 -20.82 2.67
N ARG A 373 18.06 -22.05 2.14
CA ARG A 373 17.15 -23.07 2.64
C ARG A 373 17.47 -23.44 4.08
N GLN A 374 18.75 -23.71 4.39
CA GLN A 374 19.16 -24.05 5.75
C GLN A 374 18.91 -22.87 6.71
N HIS A 375 19.16 -21.65 6.25
CA HIS A 375 18.91 -20.43 7.00
C HIS A 375 17.43 -20.28 7.36
N ALA A 376 16.53 -20.39 6.37
CA ALA A 376 15.08 -20.33 6.58
C ALA A 376 14.57 -21.47 7.49
N GLN A 377 15.05 -22.70 7.28
CA GLN A 377 14.68 -23.87 8.11
C GLN A 377 15.12 -23.75 9.57
N HIS A 378 16.16 -22.98 9.84
CA HIS A 378 16.66 -22.75 11.19
C HIS A 378 16.00 -21.54 11.86
N LEU A 379 15.98 -20.38 11.19
CA LEU A 379 15.54 -19.12 11.79
C LEU A 379 14.03 -19.06 11.95
N PHE A 380 13.26 -19.40 10.92
CA PHE A 380 11.81 -19.19 10.90
C PHE A 380 11.11 -19.92 12.06
N PRO A 381 11.37 -21.20 12.36
CA PRO A 381 10.73 -21.86 13.50
C PRO A 381 11.04 -21.21 14.86
N ILE A 382 12.24 -20.62 15.02
CA ILE A 382 12.63 -19.93 16.25
C ILE A 382 11.79 -18.65 16.40
N GLU A 383 11.74 -17.82 15.36
CA GLU A 383 10.96 -16.58 15.35
C GLU A 383 9.47 -16.84 15.54
N GLU A 384 8.92 -17.81 14.83
CA GLU A 384 7.51 -18.18 14.94
C GLU A 384 7.15 -18.68 16.35
N SER A 385 8.04 -19.45 16.98
CA SER A 385 7.88 -19.89 18.37
C SER A 385 7.89 -18.71 19.33
N LEU A 386 8.83 -17.78 19.16
CA LEU A 386 8.92 -16.56 19.98
C LEU A 386 7.68 -15.68 19.80
N MET A 387 7.17 -15.52 18.58
CA MET A 387 5.95 -14.74 18.31
C MET A 387 4.73 -15.33 19.01
N ARG A 388 4.56 -16.65 18.97
CA ARG A 388 3.48 -17.34 19.68
C ARG A 388 3.63 -17.19 21.20
N GLN A 389 4.85 -17.34 21.72
CA GLN A 389 5.13 -17.18 23.15
C GLN A 389 4.80 -15.77 23.66
N HIS A 390 5.07 -14.75 22.85
CA HIS A 390 4.81 -13.35 23.20
C HIS A 390 3.39 -12.87 22.82
N ALA A 391 2.53 -13.73 22.26
CA ALA A 391 1.21 -13.37 21.75
C ALA A 391 1.26 -12.16 20.78
N TYR A 392 2.23 -12.18 19.87
CA TYR A 392 2.41 -11.11 18.90
C TYR A 392 1.20 -11.01 17.95
N GLN A 393 0.52 -9.87 17.96
CA GLN A 393 -0.75 -9.67 17.23
C GLN A 393 -0.63 -9.82 15.70
N PHE A 394 0.57 -9.67 15.14
CA PHE A 394 0.82 -9.81 13.69
C PHE A 394 1.55 -11.11 13.33
N ALA A 395 1.54 -12.12 14.22
CA ALA A 395 2.25 -13.38 14.01
C ALA A 395 1.81 -14.12 12.73
N ASP A 396 0.50 -14.19 12.46
CA ASP A 396 0.00 -14.93 11.29
C ASP A 396 0.48 -14.33 9.96
N GLY A 397 0.45 -13.00 9.85
CA GLY A 397 0.98 -12.29 8.68
C GLY A 397 2.49 -12.46 8.53
N HIS A 398 3.23 -12.45 9.64
CA HIS A 398 4.68 -12.67 9.65
C HIS A 398 5.04 -14.11 9.21
N ILE A 399 4.31 -15.11 9.71
CA ILE A 399 4.44 -16.53 9.29
C ILE A 399 4.08 -16.71 7.81
N GLN A 400 3.14 -15.92 7.29
CA GLN A 400 2.80 -15.95 5.87
C GLN A 400 3.96 -15.41 5.00
N GLU A 401 4.65 -14.36 5.44
CA GLU A 401 5.86 -13.85 4.78
C GLU A 401 6.96 -14.92 4.72
N HIS A 402 7.20 -15.65 5.82
CA HIS A 402 8.13 -16.80 5.85
C HIS A 402 7.80 -17.85 4.78
N ARG A 403 6.54 -18.31 4.76
CA ARG A 403 6.07 -19.33 3.81
C ARG A 403 6.27 -18.88 2.38
N ARG A 404 5.97 -17.62 2.09
CA ARG A 404 6.10 -17.07 0.75
C ARG A 404 7.55 -16.93 0.31
N PHE A 405 8.45 -16.53 1.19
CA PHE A 405 9.88 -16.52 0.90
C PHE A 405 10.39 -17.92 0.53
N VAL A 406 10.00 -18.95 1.29
CA VAL A 406 10.37 -20.35 0.99
C VAL A 406 9.81 -20.81 -0.35
N GLN A 407 8.56 -20.44 -0.68
CA GLN A 407 7.95 -20.76 -1.97
C GLN A 407 8.71 -20.11 -3.14
N ASN A 408 8.91 -18.79 -3.09
CA ASN A 408 9.66 -18.05 -4.11
C ASN A 408 11.10 -18.59 -4.26
N LEU A 409 11.77 -18.90 -3.14
CA LEU A 409 13.10 -19.49 -3.14
C LEU A 409 13.11 -20.86 -3.84
N SER A 410 12.13 -21.72 -3.55
CA SER A 410 12.02 -23.05 -4.16
C SER A 410 11.76 -22.99 -5.67
N GLU A 411 10.98 -22.02 -6.13
CA GLU A 411 10.74 -21.79 -7.56
C GLU A 411 12.02 -21.36 -8.27
N LEU A 412 12.75 -20.38 -7.74
CA LEU A 412 14.02 -19.93 -8.30
C LEU A 412 15.06 -21.06 -8.34
N GLU A 413 15.12 -21.89 -7.29
CA GLU A 413 16.02 -23.03 -7.24
C GLU A 413 15.68 -24.09 -8.31
N LYS A 414 14.40 -24.38 -8.54
CA LYS A 414 13.96 -25.28 -9.62
C LYS A 414 14.34 -24.72 -10.99
N MET A 415 14.15 -23.42 -11.21
CA MET A 415 14.56 -22.76 -12.45
C MET A 415 16.08 -22.84 -12.66
N ALA A 416 16.87 -22.71 -11.58
CA ALA A 416 18.33 -22.82 -11.63
C ALA A 416 18.77 -24.23 -11.99
N ALA A 417 18.17 -25.24 -11.36
CA ALA A 417 18.48 -26.65 -11.58
C ALA A 417 18.17 -27.09 -13.01
N ASN A 418 17.04 -26.62 -13.57
CA ASN A 418 16.60 -27.01 -14.91
C ASN A 418 17.39 -26.35 -16.05
N LYS A 419 18.18 -25.30 -15.76
CA LYS A 419 18.94 -24.51 -16.75
C LYS A 419 18.08 -23.99 -17.92
N THR A 420 16.78 -23.80 -17.67
CA THR A 420 15.81 -23.36 -18.69
C THR A 420 15.83 -21.85 -18.91
N GLU A 421 16.37 -21.11 -17.95
CA GLU A 421 16.35 -19.64 -17.92
C GLU A 421 17.74 -19.03 -18.08
N ASP A 422 17.77 -17.77 -18.49
CA ASP A 422 19.00 -17.00 -18.59
C ASP A 422 19.65 -16.85 -17.19
N PRO A 423 20.94 -17.19 -17.03
CA PRO A 423 21.61 -17.13 -15.73
C PRO A 423 21.59 -15.74 -15.08
N ARG A 424 21.61 -14.65 -15.86
CA ARG A 424 21.58 -13.28 -15.33
C ARG A 424 20.18 -12.88 -14.91
N LEU A 425 19.16 -13.28 -15.66
CA LEU A 425 17.77 -13.11 -15.22
C LEU A 425 17.54 -13.81 -13.87
N LEU A 426 18.04 -15.04 -13.75
CA LEU A 426 17.83 -15.80 -12.53
C LEU A 426 18.64 -15.24 -11.35
N ALA A 427 19.90 -14.86 -11.56
CA ALA A 427 20.71 -14.17 -10.56
C ALA A 427 20.06 -12.85 -10.12
N PHE A 428 19.54 -12.06 -11.06
CA PHE A 428 18.79 -10.83 -10.78
C PHE A 428 17.56 -11.10 -9.90
N ARG A 429 16.73 -12.08 -10.26
CA ARG A 429 15.53 -12.44 -9.47
C ARG A 429 15.91 -12.93 -8.07
N THR A 430 16.97 -13.73 -7.93
CA THR A 430 17.48 -14.15 -6.62
C THR A 430 17.96 -12.95 -5.80
N GLN A 431 18.72 -12.03 -6.39
CA GLN A 431 19.20 -10.83 -5.71
C GLN A 431 18.03 -9.91 -5.29
N LEU A 432 17.02 -9.78 -6.14
CA LEU A 432 15.80 -9.02 -5.88
C LEU A 432 15.03 -9.61 -4.69
N LEU A 433 14.76 -10.92 -4.69
CA LEU A 433 14.09 -11.60 -3.57
C LEU A 433 14.81 -11.36 -2.24
N LEU A 434 16.13 -11.45 -2.22
CA LEU A 434 16.93 -11.29 -1.01
C LEU A 434 16.96 -9.84 -0.51
N LEU A 435 17.08 -8.88 -1.42
CA LEU A 435 17.07 -7.47 -1.05
C LEU A 435 15.69 -7.01 -0.60
N ASP A 436 14.64 -7.53 -1.23
CA ASP A 436 13.26 -7.30 -0.81
C ASP A 436 13.02 -7.87 0.59
N TRP A 437 13.44 -9.12 0.82
CA TRP A 437 13.37 -9.77 2.13
C TRP A 437 14.09 -8.95 3.19
N PHE A 438 15.31 -8.51 2.91
CA PHE A 438 16.08 -7.71 3.86
C PHE A 438 15.41 -6.35 4.15
N ALA A 439 14.87 -5.68 3.14
CA ALA A 439 14.28 -4.34 3.26
C ALA A 439 12.88 -4.32 3.91
N SER A 440 12.12 -5.40 3.78
CA SER A 440 10.75 -5.50 4.30
C SER A 440 10.68 -6.31 5.58
N HIS A 441 11.34 -7.46 5.63
CA HIS A 441 11.20 -8.41 6.72
C HIS A 441 12.28 -8.16 7.79
N ALA A 442 13.55 -8.42 7.46
CA ALA A 442 14.67 -8.36 8.41
C ALA A 442 14.81 -7.00 9.11
N THR A 443 14.49 -5.91 8.42
CA THR A 443 14.68 -4.55 8.94
C THR A 443 13.42 -3.88 9.47
N LYS A 444 12.22 -4.35 9.09
CA LYS A 444 10.95 -3.76 9.56
C LYS A 444 10.11 -4.75 10.34
N ALA A 445 9.78 -5.91 9.79
CA ALA A 445 8.93 -6.90 10.46
C ALA A 445 9.59 -7.43 11.75
N ASP A 446 10.85 -7.85 11.69
CA ASP A 446 11.59 -8.36 12.86
C ASP A 446 11.77 -7.27 13.91
N ARG A 447 12.06 -6.04 13.46
CA ARG A 447 12.21 -4.88 14.35
C ARG A 447 10.90 -4.53 15.04
N HIS A 448 9.79 -4.62 14.30
CA HIS A 448 8.45 -4.40 14.86
C HIS A 448 8.14 -5.45 15.93
N PHE A 449 8.36 -6.73 15.61
CA PHE A 449 8.22 -7.82 16.56
C PHE A 449 9.11 -7.63 17.79
N SER A 450 10.39 -7.29 17.60
CA SER A 450 11.32 -7.05 18.70
C SER A 450 10.86 -5.93 19.64
N ARG A 451 10.44 -4.77 19.09
CA ARG A 451 9.91 -3.66 19.89
C ARG A 451 8.68 -4.09 20.69
N PHE A 452 7.81 -4.89 20.09
CA PHE A 452 6.66 -5.47 20.77
C PHE A 452 7.10 -6.35 21.96
N THR A 453 8.09 -7.23 21.77
CA THR A 453 8.62 -8.07 22.88
C THR A 453 9.24 -7.24 23.99
N GLN A 454 9.98 -6.17 23.68
CA GLN A 454 10.59 -5.29 24.67
C GLN A 454 9.54 -4.55 25.50
N ASN A 455 8.49 -4.04 24.86
CA ASN A 455 7.37 -3.39 25.54
C ASN A 455 6.55 -4.38 26.39
N SER A 456 6.43 -5.64 25.95
CA SER A 456 5.73 -6.69 26.70
C SER A 456 6.47 -7.10 27.98
N LYS A 457 7.81 -6.99 28.02
CA LYS A 457 8.64 -7.28 29.21
C LYS A 457 8.65 -6.14 30.24
N ALA A 458 8.25 -4.93 29.84
CA ALA A 458 8.20 -3.74 30.69
C ALA A 458 6.85 -3.53 31.39
N ARG A 459 5.84 -4.35 31.04
CA ARG A 459 4.55 -4.47 31.72
C ARG A 459 4.55 -5.72 32.59
#